data_AF-F7R0W4-F1
#
_entry.id   AF-F7R0W4-F1
#
_cell.length_a   1.000
_cell.length_b   1.000
_cell.length_c   1.000
_cell.angle_alpha   90.00
_cell.angle_beta   90.00
_cell.angle_gamma   90.00
#
_symmetry.space_group_name_H-M   'P 1'
#
loop_
_entity.id
_entity.type
_entity.pdbx_description
1 polymer ?
#
loop_
_entity_poly.entity_id
_entity_poly.type
_entity_poly.pdbx_seq_one_letter_code
_entity_poly.pdbx_strand_id
1 'polypeptide(L)'
;MLNEEKRKILIGAAVIIAIWAIWGLVQKANAKKDDVKDASPKHYVTKVSIPTPFSLNGQAESKQFSTLGLPSGKVQEIKVKNGQFIHKGDVILTTYDSEKQESKEEVQQELDKTKRMQQSALSSLNFAKRQLSQASKEDDGYSDLQKQAKEAQSSYDDAVSETTASQTKLASA
;
A
#
# COMPACT_ATOMS: atom_id res chain seq x y z
N MET A 1 7.59 68.24 -109.02
CA MET A 1 6.63 67.31 -109.65
C MET A 1 7.17 65.91 -109.47
N LEU A 2 6.51 65.08 -108.66
CA LEU A 2 6.94 63.69 -108.43
C LEU A 2 6.47 62.83 -109.61
N ASN A 3 7.39 62.13 -110.29
CA ASN A 3 7.09 61.28 -111.46
C ASN A 3 5.96 60.28 -111.15
N GLU A 4 5.11 60.01 -112.14
CA GLU A 4 3.89 59.20 -111.98
C GLU A 4 4.17 57.80 -111.39
N GLU A 5 5.33 57.23 -111.69
CA GLU A 5 5.80 55.96 -111.11
C GLU A 5 6.15 56.07 -109.61
N LYS A 6 6.80 57.15 -109.19
CA LYS A 6 7.11 57.41 -107.78
C LYS A 6 5.84 57.69 -106.98
N ARG A 7 4.84 58.32 -107.59
CA ARG A 7 3.52 58.56 -106.98
C ARG A 7 2.72 57.26 -106.78
N LYS A 8 2.79 56.31 -107.72
CA LYS A 8 2.16 54.98 -107.56
C LYS A 8 2.81 54.16 -106.44
N ILE A 9 4.15 54.20 -106.32
CA ILE A 9 4.88 53.54 -105.22
C ILE A 9 4.57 54.20 -103.87
N LEU A 10 4.49 55.53 -103.81
CA LEU A 10 4.16 56.25 -102.57
C LEU A 10 2.72 55.97 -102.09
N ILE A 11 1.76 55.87 -103.01
CA ILE A 11 0.37 55.51 -102.69
C ILE A 11 0.30 54.05 -102.22
N GLY A 12 1.02 53.12 -102.87
CA GLY A 12 1.10 51.73 -102.44
C GLY A 12 1.66 51.57 -101.02
N ALA A 13 2.75 52.28 -100.71
CA ALA A 13 3.34 52.27 -99.37
C ALA A 13 2.41 52.88 -98.31
N ALA A 14 1.69 53.96 -98.63
CA ALA A 14 0.75 54.59 -97.71
C ALA A 14 -0.44 53.69 -97.37
N VAL A 15 -0.96 52.91 -98.33
CA VAL A 15 -2.07 51.97 -98.10
C VAL A 15 -1.65 50.83 -97.17
N ILE A 16 -0.43 50.30 -97.32
CA ILE A 16 0.08 49.24 -96.45
C ILE A 16 0.24 49.74 -95.01
N ILE A 17 0.77 50.95 -94.82
CA ILE A 17 0.92 51.56 -93.48
C ILE A 17 -0.45 51.79 -92.83
N ALA A 18 -1.46 52.20 -93.60
CA ALA A 18 -2.82 52.39 -93.09
C ALA A 18 -3.46 51.06 -92.61
N ILE A 19 -3.27 49.96 -93.34
CA ILE A 19 -3.79 48.64 -92.95
C ILE A 19 -3.13 48.15 -91.65
N TRP A 20 -1.82 48.32 -91.49
CA TRP A 20 -1.10 47.96 -90.25
C TRP A 20 -1.54 48.80 -89.04
N ALA A 21 -1.82 50.09 -89.23
CA ALA A 21 -2.31 50.95 -88.16
C ALA A 21 -3.72 50.53 -87.69
N ILE A 22 -4.61 50.17 -88.62
CA ILE A 22 -5.97 49.69 -88.30
C ILE A 22 -5.89 48.35 -87.57
N TRP A 23 -5.02 47.42 -88.00
CA TRP A 23 -4.88 46.12 -87.34
C TRP A 23 -4.32 46.23 -85.91
N GLY A 24 -3.33 47.11 -85.70
CA GLY A 24 -2.79 47.40 -84.36
C GLY A 24 -3.81 48.04 -83.40
N LEU A 25 -4.70 48.90 -83.91
CA LEU A 25 -5.78 49.49 -83.12
C LEU A 25 -6.86 48.45 -82.74
N VAL A 26 -7.19 47.52 -83.64
CA VAL A 26 -8.17 46.45 -83.37
C VAL A 26 -7.65 45.46 -82.32
N GLN A 27 -6.36 45.11 -82.33
CA GLN A 27 -5.78 44.28 -81.26
C GLN A 27 -5.81 44.98 -79.89
N LYS A 28 -5.52 46.29 -79.85
CA LYS A 28 -5.49 47.05 -78.59
C LYS A 28 -6.90 47.31 -78.02
N ALA A 29 -7.94 47.36 -78.86
CA ALA A 29 -9.32 47.51 -78.43
C ALA A 29 -9.95 46.19 -77.92
N ASN A 30 -9.51 45.03 -78.42
CA ASN A 30 -9.95 43.71 -77.95
C ASN A 30 -9.10 43.15 -76.79
N ALA A 31 -7.98 43.79 -76.43
CA ALA A 31 -7.12 43.40 -75.31
C ALA A 31 -7.57 43.97 -73.95
N LYS A 32 -8.88 44.00 -73.68
CA LYS A 32 -9.42 44.19 -72.32
C LYS A 32 -10.63 43.31 -72.11
N LYS A 33 -10.39 42.15 -71.51
CA LYS A 33 -11.22 41.43 -70.55
C LYS A 33 -10.61 40.04 -70.41
N ASP A 34 -9.67 39.89 -69.49
CA ASP A 34 -9.40 38.60 -68.85
C ASP A 34 -8.86 38.87 -67.44
N ASP A 35 -9.73 38.58 -66.48
CA ASP A 35 -9.47 38.13 -65.12
C ASP A 35 -8.77 39.06 -64.11
N VAL A 36 -9.61 39.90 -63.48
CA VAL A 36 -9.47 40.22 -62.05
C VAL A 36 -9.71 38.91 -61.27
N LYS A 37 -8.66 38.33 -60.68
CA LYS A 37 -8.77 37.34 -59.59
C LYS A 37 -8.04 37.84 -58.35
N ASP A 38 -8.85 38.38 -57.45
CA ASP A 38 -8.71 38.50 -55.99
C ASP A 38 -7.32 38.28 -55.36
N ALA A 39 -6.70 39.38 -54.95
CA ALA A 39 -5.69 39.36 -53.90
C ALA A 39 -6.38 39.17 -52.54
N SER A 40 -6.60 37.92 -52.14
CA SER A 40 -7.14 37.57 -50.82
C SER A 40 -6.09 37.85 -49.72
N PRO A 41 -6.48 38.36 -48.52
CA PRO A 41 -5.53 38.65 -47.45
C PRO A 41 -4.88 37.35 -46.93
N LYS A 42 -3.54 37.31 -46.91
CA LYS A 42 -2.78 36.18 -46.34
C LYS A 42 -2.90 36.17 -44.82
N HIS A 43 -3.77 35.34 -44.29
CA HIS A 43 -3.84 35.05 -42.86
C HIS A 43 -2.80 34.00 -42.46
N TYR A 44 -1.97 34.32 -41.46
CA TYR A 44 -1.09 33.33 -40.84
C TYR A 44 -1.81 32.73 -39.63
N VAL A 45 -2.08 31.43 -39.70
CA VAL A 45 -2.67 30.68 -38.60
C VAL A 45 -1.55 29.96 -37.86
N THR A 46 -1.18 30.43 -36.67
CA THR A 46 -0.30 29.69 -35.77
C THR A 46 -1.16 28.78 -34.90
N LYS A 47 -1.16 27.47 -35.20
CA LYS A 47 -1.85 26.47 -34.36
C LYS A 47 -0.96 26.12 -33.17
N VAL A 48 -1.48 26.29 -31.96
CA VAL A 48 -0.85 25.79 -30.73
C VAL A 48 -1.12 24.29 -30.65
N SER A 49 -0.10 23.46 -30.83
CA SER A 49 -0.21 22.01 -30.66
C SER A 49 -0.18 21.69 -29.18
N ILE A 50 -1.28 21.17 -28.64
CA ILE A 50 -1.30 20.62 -27.28
C ILE A 50 -0.47 19.33 -27.33
N PRO A 51 0.61 19.19 -26.54
CA PRO A 51 1.37 17.95 -26.52
C PRO A 51 0.44 16.80 -26.12
N THR A 52 0.42 15.73 -26.92
CA THR A 52 -0.30 14.51 -26.61
C THR A 52 0.08 14.05 -25.21
N PRO A 53 -0.89 13.80 -24.30
CA PRO A 53 -0.57 13.36 -22.96
C PRO A 53 0.23 12.05 -23.03
N PHE A 54 1.35 12.02 -22.32
CA PHE A 54 2.14 10.79 -22.19
C PHE A 54 1.31 9.78 -21.39
N SER A 55 0.68 8.84 -22.09
CA SER A 55 -0.07 7.75 -21.48
C SER A 55 0.85 6.53 -21.37
N LEU A 56 1.22 6.17 -20.14
CA LEU A 56 1.90 4.91 -19.86
C LEU A 56 0.84 3.84 -19.61
N ASN A 57 0.82 2.81 -20.46
CA ASN A 57 -0.01 1.63 -20.23
C ASN A 57 0.74 0.66 -19.32
N GLY A 58 0.07 0.18 -18.28
CA GLY A 58 0.60 -0.81 -17.35
C GLY A 58 -0.53 -1.63 -16.75
N GLN A 59 -0.20 -2.83 -16.26
CA GLN A 59 -1.14 -3.65 -15.51
C GLN A 59 -0.84 -3.50 -14.02
N ALA A 60 -1.88 -3.31 -13.22
CA ALA A 60 -1.75 -3.32 -11.78
C ALA A 60 -1.69 -4.78 -11.31
N GLU A 61 -0.58 -5.15 -10.66
CA GLU A 61 -0.46 -6.44 -10.00
C GLU A 61 -0.54 -6.28 -8.48
N SER A 62 -0.97 -7.34 -7.81
CA SER A 62 -0.97 -7.37 -6.35
C SER A 62 0.45 -7.34 -5.83
N LYS A 63 0.77 -6.39 -4.96
CA LYS A 63 2.10 -6.29 -4.32
C LYS A 63 2.49 -7.58 -3.59
N GLN A 64 1.51 -8.29 -3.04
CA GLN A 64 1.71 -9.56 -2.36
C GLN A 64 0.44 -10.40 -2.41
N PHE A 65 0.60 -11.71 -2.58
CA PHE A 65 -0.44 -12.71 -2.39
C PHE A 65 -0.02 -13.63 -1.23
N SER A 66 -0.93 -13.90 -0.30
CA SER A 66 -0.66 -14.78 0.82
C SER A 66 -1.89 -15.60 1.16
N THR A 67 -1.71 -16.92 1.21
CA THR A 67 -2.72 -17.84 1.73
C THR A 67 -2.54 -17.94 3.24
N LEU A 68 -3.56 -17.57 4.01
CA LEU A 68 -3.54 -17.69 5.45
C LEU A 68 -3.85 -19.13 5.84
N GLY A 69 -2.97 -19.74 6.63
CA GLY A 69 -3.21 -21.06 7.22
C GLY A 69 -4.33 -20.99 8.26
N LEU A 70 -5.11 -22.06 8.37
CA LEU A 70 -6.11 -22.17 9.42
C LEU A 70 -5.42 -22.46 10.77
N PRO A 71 -5.80 -21.76 11.85
CA PRO A 71 -5.35 -22.13 13.20
C PRO A 71 -5.94 -23.48 13.61
N SER A 72 -5.34 -24.14 14.62
CA SER A 72 -5.82 -25.42 15.13
C SER A 72 -7.25 -25.32 15.69
N GLY A 73 -7.94 -26.46 15.72
CA GLY A 73 -9.31 -26.56 16.22
C GLY A 73 -10.38 -26.48 15.14
N LYS A 74 -11.65 -26.46 15.59
CA LYS A 74 -12.82 -26.38 14.73
C LYS A 74 -13.19 -24.93 14.44
N VAL A 75 -13.55 -24.62 13.20
CA VAL A 75 -14.02 -23.28 12.81
C VAL A 75 -15.36 -22.99 13.49
N GLN A 76 -15.40 -21.92 14.29
CA GLN A 76 -16.64 -21.45 14.93
C GLN A 76 -17.31 -20.38 14.09
N GLU A 77 -16.53 -19.38 13.65
CA GLU A 77 -17.07 -18.22 12.96
C GLU A 77 -16.05 -17.64 11.98
N ILE A 78 -16.50 -17.35 10.77
CA ILE A 78 -15.76 -16.57 9.77
C ILE A 78 -16.32 -15.14 9.79
N LYS A 79 -15.47 -14.17 10.11
CA LYS A 79 -15.88 -12.76 10.32
C LYS A 79 -15.71 -11.89 9.07
N VAL A 80 -15.26 -12.48 7.97
CA VAL A 80 -14.99 -11.79 6.71
C VAL A 80 -15.86 -12.32 5.57
N LYS A 81 -16.19 -11.43 4.64
CA LYS A 81 -16.89 -11.75 3.40
C LYS A 81 -15.90 -11.75 2.23
N ASN A 82 -16.26 -12.46 1.16
CA ASN A 82 -15.45 -12.46 -0.06
C ASN A 82 -15.34 -11.03 -0.63
N GLY A 83 -14.13 -10.60 -0.99
CA GLY A 83 -13.85 -9.25 -1.48
C GLY A 83 -13.83 -8.14 -0.42
N GLN A 84 -13.95 -8.47 0.87
CA GLN A 84 -13.84 -7.50 1.95
C GLN A 84 -12.40 -7.01 2.10
N PHE A 85 -12.23 -5.69 2.24
CA PHE A 85 -10.95 -5.09 2.62
C PHE A 85 -10.70 -5.31 4.12
N ILE A 86 -9.51 -5.81 4.45
CA ILE A 86 -9.08 -6.09 5.82
C ILE A 86 -7.76 -5.35 6.11
N HIS A 87 -7.56 -4.99 7.37
CA HIS A 87 -6.32 -4.40 7.86
C HIS A 87 -5.53 -5.42 8.67
N LYS A 88 -4.22 -5.16 8.82
CA LYS A 88 -3.37 -5.97 9.68
C LYS A 88 -3.89 -5.90 11.12
N GLY A 89 -4.17 -7.07 11.69
CA GLY A 89 -4.69 -7.21 13.06
C GLY A 89 -6.19 -7.49 13.12
N ASP A 90 -6.92 -7.40 12.00
CA ASP A 90 -8.33 -7.74 11.97
C ASP A 90 -8.53 -9.25 12.21
N VAL A 91 -9.50 -9.59 13.07
CA VAL A 91 -9.87 -10.98 13.33
C VAL A 91 -10.78 -11.46 12.20
N ILE A 92 -10.26 -12.37 11.37
CA ILE A 92 -10.99 -12.88 10.20
C ILE A 92 -11.68 -14.23 10.45
N LEU A 93 -11.21 -14.97 11.44
CA LEU A 93 -11.63 -16.33 11.75
C LEU A 93 -11.45 -16.58 13.25
N THR A 94 -12.40 -17.28 13.87
CA THR A 94 -12.26 -17.81 15.22
C THR A 94 -12.41 -19.32 15.19
N THR A 95 -11.45 -20.03 15.78
CA THR A 95 -11.50 -21.48 15.98
C THR A 95 -11.66 -21.82 17.46
N TYR A 96 -12.25 -22.97 17.74
CA TYR A 96 -12.34 -23.55 19.07
C TYR A 96 -11.58 -24.87 19.10
N ASP A 97 -10.66 -24.99 20.06
CA ASP A 97 -9.81 -26.15 20.27
C ASP A 97 -10.07 -26.64 21.70
N SER A 98 -10.93 -27.67 21.82
CA SER A 98 -11.34 -28.21 23.13
C SER A 98 -10.16 -28.79 23.90
N GLU A 99 -9.20 -29.42 23.21
CA GLU A 99 -8.03 -30.03 23.83
C GLU A 99 -7.11 -28.96 24.45
N LYS A 100 -6.93 -27.83 23.75
CA LYS A 100 -6.16 -26.70 24.29
C LYS A 100 -6.87 -26.00 25.45
N GLN A 101 -8.20 -25.89 25.41
CA GLN A 101 -8.97 -25.30 26.50
C GLN A 101 -8.93 -26.16 27.76
N GLU A 102 -9.16 -27.47 27.63
CA GLU A 102 -9.06 -28.43 28.73
C GLU A 102 -7.65 -28.44 29.34
N SER A 103 -6.61 -28.46 28.49
CA SER A 103 -5.22 -28.38 28.95
C SER A 103 -4.94 -27.09 29.74
N LYS A 104 -5.47 -25.94 29.30
CA LYS A 104 -5.29 -24.67 30.02
C LYS A 104 -6.02 -24.66 31.37
N GLU A 105 -7.23 -25.23 31.42
CA GLU A 105 -7.99 -25.36 32.66
C GLU A 105 -7.30 -26.29 33.66
N GLU A 106 -6.77 -27.43 33.20
CA GLU A 106 -5.98 -28.35 34.02
C GLU A 106 -4.72 -27.68 34.58
N VAL A 107 -3.95 -26.99 33.74
CA VAL A 107 -2.73 -26.28 34.18
C VAL A 107 -3.06 -25.15 35.15
N GLN A 108 -4.20 -24.46 34.97
CA GLN A 108 -4.67 -23.43 35.91
C GLN A 108 -5.06 -24.05 37.26
N GLN A 109 -5.74 -25.20 37.28
CA GLN A 109 -6.06 -25.91 38.52
C GLN A 109 -4.80 -26.40 39.24
N GLU A 110 -3.80 -26.88 38.51
CA GLU A 110 -2.47 -27.25 39.06
C GLU A 110 -1.81 -26.03 39.70
N LEU A 111 -1.80 -24.88 39.03
CA LEU A 111 -1.26 -23.62 39.56
C LEU A 111 -1.98 -23.18 40.85
N ASP A 112 -3.31 -23.29 40.89
CA ASP A 112 -4.06 -22.92 42.09
C ASP A 112 -3.76 -23.87 43.25
N LYS A 113 -3.51 -25.16 42.97
CA LYS A 113 -3.08 -26.14 43.97
C LYS A 113 -1.69 -25.81 44.52
N THR A 114 -0.73 -25.50 43.66
CA THR A 114 0.65 -25.17 44.08
C THR A 114 0.71 -23.86 44.86
N LYS A 115 -0.06 -22.84 44.45
CA LYS A 115 -0.23 -21.60 45.23
C LYS A 115 -0.79 -21.84 46.63
N ARG A 116 -1.79 -22.73 46.78
CA ARG A 116 -2.31 -23.11 48.09
C ARG A 116 -1.25 -23.80 48.96
N MET A 117 -0.45 -24.70 48.38
CA MET A 117 0.66 -25.33 49.09
C MET A 117 1.73 -24.31 49.50
N GLN A 118 2.09 -23.38 48.60
CA GLN A 118 3.03 -22.30 48.91
C GLN A 118 2.54 -21.44 50.08
N GLN A 119 1.27 -21.05 50.09
CA GLN A 119 0.67 -20.26 51.16
C GLN A 119 0.67 -21.01 52.51
N SER A 120 0.38 -22.32 52.46
CA SER A 120 0.45 -23.19 53.64
C SER A 120 1.89 -23.30 54.17
N ALA A 121 2.86 -23.55 53.29
CA ALA A 121 4.27 -23.64 53.65
C ALA A 121 4.81 -22.32 54.22
N LEU A 122 4.39 -21.18 53.65
CA LEU A 122 4.72 -19.84 54.16
C LEU A 122 4.18 -19.64 55.57
N SER A 123 2.95 -20.09 55.84
CA SER A 123 2.33 -20.00 57.16
C SER A 123 3.10 -20.84 58.20
N SER A 124 3.48 -22.07 57.84
CA SER A 124 4.31 -22.94 58.67
C SER A 124 5.70 -22.36 58.93
N LEU A 125 6.34 -21.78 57.91
CA LEU A 125 7.63 -21.10 58.02
C LEU A 125 7.55 -19.91 58.97
N ASN A 126 6.53 -19.07 58.83
CA ASN A 126 6.31 -17.92 59.71
C ASN A 126 6.09 -18.35 61.16
N PHE A 127 5.36 -19.44 61.37
CA PHE A 127 5.16 -20.01 62.69
C PHE A 127 6.47 -20.52 63.30
N ALA A 128 7.25 -21.32 62.57
CA ALA A 128 8.54 -21.83 63.03
C ALA A 128 9.55 -20.71 63.32
N LYS A 129 9.61 -19.68 62.45
CA LYS A 129 10.45 -18.49 62.68
C LYS A 129 10.04 -17.71 63.93
N ARG A 130 8.74 -17.57 64.19
CA ARG A 130 8.25 -16.91 65.41
C ARG A 130 8.64 -17.69 66.67
N GLN A 131 8.46 -19.01 66.67
CA GLN A 131 8.88 -19.86 67.79
C GLN A 131 10.39 -19.77 68.04
N LEU A 132 11.19 -19.85 66.99
CA LEU A 132 12.64 -19.71 67.10
C LEU A 132 13.07 -18.34 67.64
N SER A 133 12.37 -17.26 67.24
CA SER A 133 12.67 -15.90 67.72
C SER A 133 12.31 -15.65 69.18
N GLN A 134 11.42 -16.47 69.75
CA GLN A 134 10.97 -16.37 71.14
C GLN A 134 11.78 -17.28 72.08
N ALA A 135 12.51 -18.26 71.54
CA ALA A 135 13.32 -19.18 72.33
C ALA A 135 14.69 -18.58 72.69
N SER A 136 15.21 -18.90 73.88
CA SER A 136 16.58 -18.52 74.24
C SER A 136 17.57 -19.45 73.54
N LYS A 137 18.74 -18.93 73.14
CA LYS A 137 19.82 -19.74 72.57
C LYS A 137 20.46 -20.70 73.57
N GLU A 138 20.20 -20.46 74.85
CA GLU A 138 20.71 -21.24 75.97
C GLU A 138 19.76 -22.41 76.33
N ASP A 139 18.56 -22.45 75.76
CA ASP A 139 17.61 -23.54 75.97
C ASP A 139 18.04 -24.79 75.17
N ASP A 140 17.97 -25.96 75.82
CA ASP A 140 18.27 -27.26 75.19
C ASP A 140 17.41 -27.54 73.93
N GLY A 141 16.20 -26.96 73.86
CA GLY A 141 15.28 -27.10 72.73
C GLY A 141 15.56 -26.17 71.54
N TYR A 142 16.50 -25.22 71.66
CA TYR A 142 16.77 -24.23 70.61
C TYR A 142 17.27 -24.86 69.30
N SER A 143 18.13 -25.88 69.41
CA SER A 143 18.65 -26.62 68.24
C SER A 143 17.53 -27.28 67.42
N ASP A 144 16.53 -27.83 68.09
CA ASP A 144 15.43 -28.51 67.41
C ASP A 144 14.48 -27.51 66.74
N LEU A 145 14.20 -26.37 67.39
CA LEU A 145 13.47 -25.26 66.76
C LEU A 145 14.21 -24.70 65.55
N GLN A 146 15.55 -24.64 65.59
CA GLN A 146 16.36 -24.22 64.46
C GLN A 146 16.26 -25.20 63.29
N LYS A 147 16.30 -26.52 63.55
CA LYS A 147 16.08 -27.55 62.53
C LYS A 147 14.69 -27.43 61.93
N GLN A 148 13.66 -27.28 62.76
CA GLN A 148 12.27 -27.14 62.33
C GLN A 148 12.07 -25.90 61.44
N ALA A 149 12.68 -24.76 61.79
CA ALA A 149 12.64 -23.57 60.96
C ALA A 149 13.37 -23.76 59.62
N LYS A 150 14.47 -24.52 59.60
CA LYS A 150 15.21 -24.85 58.38
C LYS A 150 14.44 -25.80 57.48
N GLU A 151 13.80 -26.82 58.04
CA GLU A 151 12.92 -27.74 57.31
C GLU A 151 11.72 -27.00 56.71
N ALA A 152 11.07 -26.12 57.50
CA ALA A 152 9.97 -25.30 57.01
C ALA A 152 10.41 -24.31 55.92
N GLN A 153 11.66 -23.83 55.96
CA GLN A 153 12.22 -22.98 54.90
C GLN A 153 12.42 -23.80 53.63
N SER A 154 13.02 -24.99 53.72
CA SER A 154 13.17 -25.88 52.56
C SER A 154 11.83 -26.24 51.94
N SER A 155 10.82 -26.60 52.74
CA SER A 155 9.47 -26.90 52.21
C SER A 155 8.82 -25.69 51.53
N TYR A 156 9.08 -24.47 52.00
CA TYR A 156 8.61 -23.26 51.33
C TYR A 156 9.34 -23.04 50.00
N ASP A 157 10.66 -23.21 49.97
CA ASP A 157 11.47 -23.05 48.76
C ASP A 157 11.09 -24.09 47.68
N ASP A 158 10.79 -25.32 48.09
CA ASP A 158 10.26 -26.37 47.22
C ASP A 158 8.89 -25.98 46.64
N ALA A 159 7.96 -25.49 47.49
CA ALA A 159 6.65 -25.05 47.04
C ALA A 159 6.70 -23.81 46.12
N VAL A 160 7.65 -22.90 46.33
CA VAL A 160 7.92 -21.77 45.43
C VAL A 160 8.42 -22.27 44.08
N SER A 161 9.34 -23.23 44.08
CA SER A 161 9.89 -23.83 42.87
C SER A 161 8.80 -24.53 42.06
N GLU A 162 7.95 -25.32 42.72
CA GLU A 162 6.82 -26.00 42.10
C GLU A 162 5.80 -25.02 41.52
N THR A 163 5.47 -23.95 42.26
CA THR A 163 4.59 -22.88 41.76
C THR A 163 5.17 -22.19 40.54
N THR A 164 6.49 -21.93 40.54
CA THR A 164 7.19 -21.32 39.40
C THR A 164 7.19 -22.24 38.18
N ALA A 165 7.34 -23.54 38.39
CA ALA A 165 7.23 -24.54 37.32
C ALA A 165 5.82 -24.56 36.72
N SER A 166 4.76 -24.58 37.53
CA SER A 166 3.37 -24.51 37.03
C SER A 166 3.08 -23.19 36.31
N GLN A 167 3.61 -22.06 36.81
CA GLN A 167 3.48 -20.75 36.17
C GLN A 167 4.14 -20.73 34.78
N THR A 168 5.31 -21.35 34.66
CA THR A 168 6.04 -21.46 33.39
C THR A 168 5.29 -22.35 32.40
N LYS A 169 4.76 -23.50 32.86
CA LYS A 169 3.91 -24.38 32.04
C LYS A 169 2.69 -23.63 31.49
N LEU A 170 2.00 -22.83 32.31
CA LEU A 170 0.84 -22.03 31.88
C LEU A 170 1.21 -20.97 30.85
N ALA A 171 2.39 -20.36 30.95
CA ALA A 171 2.85 -19.38 29.98
C ALA A 171 3.25 -20.02 28.63
N SER A 172 3.58 -21.31 28.64
CA SER A 172 3.91 -22.09 27.43
C SER A 172 2.72 -22.84 26.81
N ALA A 173 1.56 -22.85 27.47
CA ALA A 173 0.32 -23.46 27.00
C ALA A 173 -0.51 -22.47 26.16
#